data_AF-A0A4Y2DAU8-F1
#
_entry.id   AF-A0A4Y2DAU8-F1
#
_cell.length_a   1.000
_cell.length_b   1.000
_cell.length_c   1.000
_cell.angle_alpha   90.00
_cell.angle_beta   90.00
_cell.angle_gamma   90.00
#
_symmetry.space_group_name_H-M   'P 1'
#
loop_
_entity.id
_entity.type
_entity.pdbx_description
1 polymer ?
#
loop_
_entity_poly.entity_id
_entity_poly.type
_entity_poly.pdbx_seq_one_letter_code
_entity_poly.pdbx_strand_id
1 'polypeptide(L)'
;MGSLKSELEFENLLEDVGDFGKYQKRLIIFFLIPSAALLPWFTMNILFLVFTPDHWCNVPEVASSNLSLEVQKSIIAPHERLSCYRYDLNYTEFLMRGDLHVKNETPIIPCDSGWQYDTTHFVETAASK
;
A
#
# COMPACT_ATOMS: atom_id res chain seq x y z
N MET A 1 33.41 -33.17 -14.98
CA MET A 1 33.61 -33.47 -16.42
C MET A 1 32.38 -34.13 -17.09
N GLY A 2 31.59 -34.95 -16.40
CA GLY A 2 30.40 -35.61 -16.99
C GLY A 2 29.19 -34.70 -17.26
N SER A 3 28.94 -33.70 -16.41
CA SER A 3 27.76 -32.80 -16.51
C SER A 3 27.75 -31.93 -17.77
N LEU A 4 28.91 -31.38 -18.14
CA LEU A 4 29.06 -30.56 -19.36
C LEU A 4 28.84 -31.37 -20.64
N LYS A 5 29.15 -32.68 -20.60
CA LYS A 5 29.04 -33.57 -21.75
C LYS A 5 27.57 -33.90 -22.05
N SER A 6 26.76 -34.09 -21.01
CA SER A 6 25.32 -34.30 -21.15
C SER A 6 24.55 -33.05 -21.58
N GLU A 7 24.97 -31.86 -21.14
CA GLU A 7 24.38 -30.60 -21.61
C GLU A 7 24.64 -30.37 -23.11
N LEU A 8 25.89 -30.58 -23.56
CA LEU A 8 26.27 -30.49 -24.97
C LEU A 8 25.55 -31.52 -25.85
N GLU A 9 25.42 -32.78 -25.41
CA GLU A 9 24.67 -33.80 -26.16
C GLU A 9 23.18 -33.45 -26.29
N PHE A 10 22.60 -32.88 -25.23
CA PHE A 10 21.19 -32.47 -25.23
C PHE A 10 20.94 -31.27 -26.17
N GLU A 11 21.80 -30.25 -26.16
CA GLU A 11 21.69 -29.11 -27.06
C GLU A 11 21.87 -29.51 -28.54
N ASN A 12 22.83 -30.40 -28.84
CA ASN A 12 23.02 -30.92 -30.20
C ASN A 12 21.79 -31.73 -30.68
N LEU A 13 21.17 -32.53 -29.79
CA LEU A 13 19.96 -33.26 -30.11
C LEU A 13 18.79 -32.30 -30.38
N LEU A 14 18.66 -31.23 -29.59
CA LEU A 14 17.68 -30.17 -29.79
C LEU A 14 17.88 -29.43 -31.11
N GLU A 15 19.13 -29.20 -31.53
CA GLU A 15 19.46 -28.63 -32.83
C GLU A 15 18.99 -29.51 -33.98
N ASP A 16 19.17 -30.83 -33.86
CA ASP A 16 18.81 -31.82 -34.88
C ASP A 16 17.28 -32.02 -35.01
N VAL A 17 16.53 -31.90 -33.90
CA VAL A 17 15.05 -31.99 -33.90
C VAL A 17 14.39 -30.67 -34.36
N GLY A 18 15.16 -29.58 -34.42
CA GLY A 18 14.74 -28.26 -34.87
C GLY A 18 14.76 -27.22 -33.75
N ASP A 19 15.94 -26.66 -33.50
CA ASP A 19 16.16 -25.54 -32.57
C ASP A 19 15.33 -24.30 -32.91
N PHE A 20 15.12 -23.43 -31.92
CA PHE A 20 14.51 -22.08 -31.92
C PHE A 20 13.93 -21.65 -33.27
N GLY A 21 12.89 -22.38 -33.68
CA GLY A 21 12.46 -22.39 -35.07
C GLY A 21 11.81 -21.07 -35.45
N LYS A 22 11.64 -20.83 -36.75
CA LYS A 22 10.91 -19.64 -37.25
C LYS A 22 9.49 -19.52 -36.66
N TYR A 23 8.88 -20.63 -36.24
CA TYR A 23 7.60 -20.63 -35.54
C TYR A 23 7.73 -20.14 -34.10
N GLN A 24 8.64 -20.71 -33.30
CA GLN A 24 8.89 -20.29 -31.91
C GLN A 24 9.31 -18.81 -31.85
N LYS A 25 10.19 -18.35 -32.75
CA LYS A 25 10.57 -16.93 -32.88
C LYS A 25 9.37 -16.03 -33.18
N ARG A 26 8.51 -16.43 -34.12
CA ARG A 26 7.28 -15.68 -34.43
C ARG A 26 6.31 -15.65 -33.25
N LEU A 27 6.15 -16.76 -32.54
CA LEU A 27 5.27 -16.84 -31.38
C LEU A 27 5.80 -15.93 -30.26
N ILE A 28 7.10 -15.92 -30.00
CA ILE A 28 7.70 -15.01 -29.02
C ILE A 28 7.52 -13.55 -29.43
N ILE A 29 7.82 -13.19 -30.68
CA ILE A 29 7.77 -11.80 -31.15
C ILE A 29 6.33 -11.27 -31.24
N PHE A 30 5.39 -12.06 -31.76
CA PHE A 30 4.02 -11.59 -32.02
C PHE A 30 3.05 -11.83 -30.87
N PHE A 31 3.37 -12.75 -29.95
CA PHE A 31 2.48 -13.08 -28.83
C PHE A 31 3.14 -12.81 -27.49
N LEU A 32 4.28 -13.45 -27.21
CA LEU A 32 4.88 -13.42 -25.88
C LEU A 32 5.37 -12.02 -25.50
N ILE A 33 6.13 -11.34 -26.38
CA ILE A 33 6.66 -9.99 -26.13
C ILE A 33 5.52 -8.96 -25.96
N PRO A 34 4.52 -8.87 -26.86
CA PRO A 34 3.38 -7.99 -26.66
C PRO A 34 2.62 -8.29 -25.38
N SER A 35 2.37 -9.56 -25.05
CA SER A 35 1.68 -9.93 -23.81
C SER A 35 2.47 -9.52 -22.57
N ALA A 36 3.78 -9.75 -22.56
CA ALA A 36 4.66 -9.42 -21.45
C ALA A 36 4.82 -7.91 -21.26
N ALA A 37 4.69 -7.10 -22.32
CA ALA A 37 4.70 -5.65 -22.22
C ALA A 37 3.34 -5.08 -21.78
N LEU A 38 2.24 -5.61 -22.33
CA LEU A 38 0.89 -5.10 -22.08
C LEU A 38 0.36 -5.46 -20.70
N LEU A 39 0.64 -6.66 -20.18
CA LEU A 39 0.12 -7.09 -18.88
C LEU A 39 0.59 -6.19 -17.73
N PRO A 40 1.90 -5.87 -17.56
CA PRO A 40 2.35 -4.89 -16.58
C PRO A 40 1.75 -3.50 -16.84
N TRP A 41 1.66 -3.08 -18.10
CA TRP A 41 1.10 -1.77 -18.44
C TRP A 41 -0.31 -1.56 -17.84
N PHE A 42 -1.18 -2.57 -17.94
CA PHE A 42 -2.51 -2.50 -17.36
C PHE A 42 -2.53 -2.72 -15.85
N THR A 43 -1.69 -3.62 -15.32
CA THR A 43 -1.75 -4.03 -13.91
C THR A 43 -0.99 -3.10 -12.96
N MET A 44 0.04 -2.38 -13.42
CA MET A 44 0.83 -1.51 -12.55
C MET A 44 0.01 -0.35 -11.96
N ASN A 45 -1.01 0.12 -12.67
CA ASN A 45 -1.91 1.15 -12.15
C ASN A 45 -2.71 0.68 -10.92
N ILE A 46 -3.00 -0.62 -10.82
CA ILE A 46 -3.74 -1.18 -9.68
C ILE A 46 -2.94 -1.05 -8.38
N LEU A 47 -1.61 -1.16 -8.45
CA LEU A 47 -0.76 -1.03 -7.27
C LEU A 47 -0.92 0.34 -6.60
N PHE A 48 -1.03 1.41 -7.38
CA PHE A 48 -1.25 2.76 -6.85
C PHE A 48 -2.68 2.97 -6.34
N LEU A 49 -3.67 2.29 -6.93
CA LEU A 49 -5.07 2.41 -6.51
C LEU A 49 -5.34 1.69 -5.18
N VAL A 50 -4.74 0.51 -4.98
CA VAL A 50 -4.98 -0.35 -3.82
C VAL A 50 -4.17 0.06 -2.59
N PHE A 51 -3.18 0.94 -2.75
CA PHE A 51 -2.43 1.48 -1.62
C PHE A 51 -3.35 2.25 -0.68
N THR A 52 -3.38 1.82 0.59
CA THR A 52 -4.07 2.53 1.68
C THR A 52 -3.04 3.36 2.45
N PRO A 53 -3.08 4.71 2.35
CA PRO A 53 -2.18 5.55 3.13
C PRO A 53 -2.43 5.42 4.63
N ASP A 54 -1.43 5.81 5.42
CA ASP A 54 -1.60 5.94 6.87
C ASP A 54 -2.76 6.91 7.14
N HIS A 55 -3.59 6.56 8.12
CA HIS A 55 -4.80 7.30 8.43
C HIS A 55 -5.11 7.31 9.91
N TRP A 56 -5.95 8.24 10.31
CA TRP A 56 -6.42 8.40 11.69
C TRP A 56 -7.86 8.89 11.69
N CYS A 57 -8.55 8.77 12.81
CA CYS A 57 -9.91 9.27 12.92
C CYS A 57 -9.96 10.77 12.68
N ASN A 58 -10.93 11.22 11.87
CA ASN A 58 -11.21 12.62 11.72
C ASN A 58 -11.97 13.12 12.96
N VAL A 59 -11.34 13.99 13.74
CA VAL A 59 -11.96 14.62 14.92
C VAL A 59 -11.99 16.13 14.65
N PRO A 60 -13.15 16.71 14.28
CA PRO A 60 -13.24 18.09 13.82
C PRO A 60 -12.75 19.11 14.86
N GLU A 61 -12.95 18.82 16.15
CA GLU A 61 -12.49 19.66 17.25
C GLU A 61 -10.96 19.77 17.26
N VAL A 62 -10.28 18.63 17.10
CA VAL A 62 -8.82 18.56 17.07
C VAL A 62 -8.27 19.09 15.75
N ALA A 63 -8.93 18.82 14.63
CA ALA A 63 -8.55 19.34 13.32
C ALA A 63 -8.65 20.86 13.23
N SER A 64 -9.59 21.46 13.97
CA SER A 64 -9.73 22.93 14.09
C SER A 64 -8.72 23.58 15.05
N SER A 65 -7.96 22.78 15.79
CA SER A 65 -6.96 23.28 16.74
C SER A 65 -5.67 23.70 16.04
N ASN A 66 -4.94 24.66 16.61
CA ASN A 66 -3.62 25.11 16.13
C ASN A 66 -2.46 24.16 16.55
N LEU A 67 -2.76 22.87 16.81
CA LEU A 67 -1.75 21.89 17.21
C LEU A 67 -1.03 21.30 16.00
N SER A 68 0.22 20.86 16.18
CA SER A 68 0.92 20.12 15.13
C SER A 68 0.29 18.76 14.88
N LEU A 69 0.40 18.26 13.64
CA LEU A 69 -0.22 17.01 13.22
C LEU A 69 0.25 15.81 14.05
N GLU A 70 1.51 15.79 14.48
CA GLU A 70 2.04 14.75 15.38
C GLU A 70 1.35 14.72 16.74
N VAL A 71 1.07 15.91 17.30
CA VAL A 71 0.36 16.04 18.57
C VAL A 71 -1.12 15.69 18.40
N GLN A 72 -1.73 16.09 17.29
CA GLN A 72 -3.11 15.69 16.97
C GLN A 72 -3.24 14.16 16.87
N LYS A 73 -2.29 13.50 16.19
CA LYS A 73 -2.25 12.03 16.10
C LYS A 73 -2.10 11.38 17.47
N SER A 74 -1.24 11.90 18.35
CA SER A 74 -0.98 11.28 19.67
C SER A 74 -2.16 11.37 20.64
N ILE A 75 -3.00 12.41 20.53
CA ILE A 75 -4.20 12.58 21.36
C ILE A 75 -5.43 11.85 20.79
N ILE A 76 -5.45 11.55 19.49
CA ILE A 76 -6.56 10.84 18.84
C ILE A 76 -6.33 9.33 18.89
N ALA A 77 -5.15 8.87 18.44
CA ALA A 77 -4.89 7.46 18.17
C ALA A 77 -4.23 6.75 19.37
N PRO A 78 -4.72 5.58 19.78
CA PRO A 78 -4.10 4.79 20.82
C PRO A 78 -2.78 4.15 20.34
N HIS A 79 -1.78 4.09 21.22
CA HIS A 79 -0.41 3.64 20.90
C HIS A 79 -0.31 2.21 20.33
N GLU A 80 -1.30 1.35 20.60
CA GLU A 80 -1.22 -0.08 20.28
C GLU A 80 -2.21 -0.56 19.21
N ARG A 81 -3.21 0.24 18.79
CA ARG A 81 -4.29 -0.26 17.93
C ARG A 81 -4.78 0.74 16.88
N LEU A 82 -4.45 0.39 15.63
CA LEU A 82 -5.15 0.61 14.35
C LEU A 82 -5.82 1.98 14.20
N SER A 83 -5.33 2.75 13.23
CA SER A 83 -5.88 3.91 12.52
C SER A 83 -7.42 4.10 12.45
N CYS A 84 -8.19 3.04 12.74
CA CYS A 84 -9.64 2.97 12.77
C CYS A 84 -10.30 3.27 14.14
N TYR A 85 -9.53 3.47 15.19
CA TYR A 85 -10.04 3.69 16.55
C TYR A 85 -9.50 4.99 17.15
N ARG A 86 -10.31 5.60 18.03
CA ARG A 86 -9.94 6.78 18.82
C ARG A 86 -10.29 6.63 20.29
N TYR A 87 -9.66 7.44 21.12
CA TYR A 87 -10.08 7.57 22.52
C TYR A 87 -11.50 8.14 22.63
N ASP A 88 -12.29 7.61 23.56
CA ASP A 88 -13.61 8.11 23.92
C ASP A 88 -13.46 9.27 24.90
N LEU A 89 -13.21 10.44 24.35
CA LEU A 89 -13.00 11.68 25.07
C LEU A 89 -13.88 12.79 24.52
N ASN A 90 -14.29 13.70 25.41
CA ASN A 90 -14.78 15.00 24.98
C ASN A 90 -13.59 15.89 24.59
N TYR A 91 -13.23 15.85 23.30
CA TYR A 91 -12.08 16.59 22.77
C TYR A 91 -12.19 18.10 22.96
N THR A 92 -13.40 18.65 22.97
CA THR A 92 -13.63 20.08 23.22
C THR A 92 -13.11 20.48 24.61
N GLU A 93 -13.53 19.76 25.64
CA GLU A 93 -13.10 20.03 27.01
C GLU A 93 -11.62 19.71 27.23
N PHE A 94 -11.15 18.62 26.64
CA PHE A 94 -9.75 18.20 26.73
C PHE A 94 -8.80 19.28 26.18
N LEU A 95 -9.11 19.83 25.01
CA LEU A 95 -8.35 20.92 24.39
C LEU A 95 -8.45 22.23 25.20
N MET A 96 -9.63 22.54 25.76
CA MET A 96 -9.79 23.74 26.63
C MET A 96 -8.94 23.68 27.89
N ARG A 97 -8.69 22.49 28.45
CA ARG A 97 -7.80 22.32 29.60
C ARG A 97 -6.32 22.47 29.24
N GLY A 98 -5.98 22.41 27.95
CA GLY A 98 -4.60 22.40 27.48
C GLY A 98 -3.88 21.07 27.74
N ASP A 99 -4.63 19.99 27.93
CA ASP A 99 -4.06 18.65 28.12
C ASP A 99 -3.55 18.12 26.77
N LEU A 100 -2.34 17.54 26.78
CA LEU A 100 -1.71 16.93 25.59
C LEU A 100 -1.45 15.43 25.77
N HIS A 101 -1.76 14.90 26.95
CA HIS A 101 -1.51 13.50 27.30
C HIS A 101 -2.82 12.83 27.71
N VAL A 102 -3.21 11.82 26.94
CA VAL A 102 -4.37 10.98 27.25
C VAL A 102 -3.99 9.96 28.32
N LYS A 103 -4.88 9.72 29.28
CA LYS A 103 -4.67 8.69 30.31
C LYS A 103 -4.77 7.30 29.67
N ASN A 104 -3.88 6.39 30.03
CA ASN A 104 -3.84 5.03 29.45
C ASN A 104 -5.12 4.20 29.68
N GLU A 105 -5.92 4.54 30.69
CA GLU A 105 -7.17 3.84 31.04
C GLU A 105 -8.38 4.35 30.25
N THR A 106 -8.17 5.27 29.31
CA THR A 106 -9.27 5.88 28.54
C THR A 106 -9.88 4.83 27.59
N PRO A 107 -11.21 4.66 27.58
CA PRO A 107 -11.87 3.75 26.67
C PRO A 107 -11.63 4.13 25.20
N ILE A 108 -11.72 3.15 24.32
CA ILE A 108 -11.45 3.29 22.89
C ILE A 108 -12.71 2.94 22.12
N ILE A 109 -13.08 3.77 21.14
CA ILE A 109 -14.27 3.60 20.29
C ILE A 109 -13.88 3.66 18.80
N PRO A 110 -14.65 3.03 17.90
CA PRO A 110 -14.41 3.16 16.46
C PRO A 110 -14.59 4.61 15.99
N CYS A 111 -13.88 5.01 14.93
CA CYS A 111 -14.08 6.33 14.33
C CYS A 111 -15.55 6.48 13.88
N ASP A 112 -16.16 7.60 14.26
CA ASP A 112 -17.55 7.97 13.98
C ASP A 112 -17.67 9.08 12.94
N SER A 113 -16.65 9.93 12.81
CA SER A 113 -16.65 11.12 11.93
C SER A 113 -15.76 10.96 10.68
N GLY A 114 -15.48 9.72 10.28
CA GLY A 114 -14.63 9.37 9.13
C GLY A 114 -13.14 9.37 9.45
N TRP A 115 -12.31 9.46 8.41
CA TRP A 115 -10.85 9.34 8.49
C TRP A 115 -10.14 10.49 7.78
N GLN A 116 -8.97 10.86 8.31
CA GLN A 116 -7.99 11.70 7.64
C GLN A 116 -6.82 10.83 7.19
N TYR A 117 -6.33 11.06 5.97
CA TYR A 117 -5.27 10.28 5.35
C TYR A 117 -4.01 11.10 5.19
N ASP A 118 -2.85 10.46 5.31
CA ASP A 118 -1.55 11.05 5.00
C ASP A 118 -1.38 11.20 3.49
N THR A 119 -1.24 12.44 3.03
CA THR A 119 -1.08 12.79 1.61
C THR A 119 0.36 12.98 1.18
N THR A 120 1.35 12.57 1.99
CA THR A 120 2.78 12.77 1.68
C THR A 120 3.20 12.09 0.37
N HIS A 121 2.66 10.91 0.08
CA HIS A 121 3.00 10.13 -1.12
C HIS A 121 1.97 10.23 -2.24
N PHE A 122 0.68 10.31 -1.89
CA PHE A 122 -0.42 10.30 -2.84
C PHE A 122 -1.49 11.31 -2.42
N VAL A 123 -2.00 12.08 -3.38
CA VAL A 123 -3.09 13.03 -3.13
C VAL A 123 -4.41 12.29 -2.95
N GLU A 124 -4.65 11.28 -3.79
CA GLU A 124 -5.83 10.42 -3.74
C GLU A 124 -5.44 8.97 -4.07
N THR A 125 -6.12 8.04 -3.41
CA THR A 125 -6.10 6.59 -3.67
C THR A 125 -7.54 6.09 -3.71
N ALA A 126 -7.77 4.84 -4.13
CA ALA A 126 -9.13 4.30 -4.10
C ALA A 126 -9.71 4.19 -2.68
N ALA A 127 -8.85 4.17 -1.65
CA ALA A 127 -9.27 4.14 -0.25
C ALA A 127 -9.60 5.52 0.32
N SER A 128 -8.99 6.58 -0.22
CA SER A 128 -9.14 7.95 0.29
C SER A 128 -10.12 8.81 -0.52
N LYS A 129 -10.76 8.24 -1.55
CA LYS A 129 -11.68 8.91 -2.48
C LYS A 129 -13.09 8.37 -2.32
#